data_AF-A0A8S3TR03-F1
#
_entry.id   AF-A0A8S3TR03-F1
#
_cell.length_a   1.000
_cell.length_b   1.000
_cell.length_c   1.000
_cell.angle_alpha   90.00
_cell.angle_beta   90.00
_cell.angle_gamma   90.00
#
_symmetry.space_group_name_H-M   'P 1'
#
loop_
_entity.id
_entity.type
_entity.pdbx_description
1 polymer ?
#
loop_
_entity_poly.entity_id
_entity_poly.type
_entity_poly.pdbx_seq_one_letter_code
_entity_poly.pdbx_strand_id
1 'polypeptide(L)'
;MKIQKSDILIVHCFMIIRYKECTNANIELNDFCATNNLVIGGTLFKHKNCHKVTWVSPAGNAENQIDHITISQRWRSSLQDVRVKRGADAASDHHLVIGSIKMKLLAQKKSVVKRRKFNVGKLKIPNIREEFQISLQNRFSAISDLDIEENDINNTWEQTKNVILETCEETLGYMQYKRKNWMSDNTWVKVEERRKAKEKVLNATTRQQKRQTQDLYREKDKEVKKNCKQDKRNYVEQLAQEAEIACSKGDIKSLYNTTKQLSGRRSNSNATGHDKQTVTSSKDVNTQQVSVDDSL
;
A
#
# COMPACT_ATOMS: atom_id res chain seq x y z
N MET A 1 22.89 6.85 -6.86
CA MET A 1 22.44 6.67 -8.25
C MET A 1 22.01 5.23 -8.45
N LYS A 2 20.71 4.94 -8.47
CA LYS A 2 20.17 3.61 -8.83
C LYS A 2 19.05 3.83 -9.83
N ILE A 3 19.33 3.48 -11.08
CA ILE A 3 18.34 3.37 -12.16
C ILE A 3 18.03 1.88 -12.28
N GLN A 4 16.75 1.51 -12.22
CA GLN A 4 16.09 0.64 -13.20
C GLN A 4 14.68 0.28 -12.73
N LYS A 5 13.69 0.74 -13.50
CA LYS A 5 12.58 -0.03 -14.06
C LYS A 5 12.09 0.77 -15.26
N SER A 6 12.38 0.28 -16.46
CA SER A 6 11.79 0.82 -17.69
C SER A 6 10.51 0.05 -17.93
N ASP A 7 9.42 0.54 -17.36
CA ASP A 7 8.10 0.01 -17.68
C ASP A 7 7.71 0.56 -19.06
N ILE A 8 7.51 -0.34 -20.03
CA ILE A 8 6.88 0.01 -21.30
C ILE A 8 5.41 0.21 -20.99
N LEU A 9 4.95 1.45 -21.02
CA LEU A 9 3.54 1.77 -20.91
C LEU A 9 2.95 1.73 -22.32
N ILE A 10 2.25 0.66 -22.68
CA ILE A 10 1.39 0.66 -23.86
C ILE A 10 0.16 1.48 -23.48
N VAL A 11 0.22 2.79 -23.73
CA VAL A 11 -0.97 3.63 -23.63
C VAL A 11 -1.77 3.37 -24.90
N HIS A 12 -2.88 2.62 -24.78
CA HIS A 12 -3.93 2.62 -25.79
C HIS A 12 -4.59 4.01 -25.75
N CYS A 13 -3.98 4.98 -26.45
CA CYS A 13 -4.60 6.27 -26.67
C CYS A 13 -5.51 6.15 -27.89
N PHE A 14 -6.81 6.01 -27.65
CA PHE A 14 -7.82 6.06 -28.70
C PHE A 14 -8.22 7.53 -28.89
N MET A 15 -7.41 8.29 -29.62
CA MET A 15 -7.81 9.61 -30.12
C MET A 15 -8.09 9.46 -31.61
N ILE A 16 -9.32 9.09 -31.95
CA ILE A 16 -9.80 9.14 -33.33
C ILE A 16 -10.11 10.61 -33.62
N ILE A 17 -9.26 11.26 -34.42
CA ILE A 17 -9.61 12.53 -35.05
C ILE A 17 -10.29 12.18 -36.38
N ARG A 18 -11.64 12.21 -36.42
CA ARG A 18 -12.38 12.08 -37.68
C ARG A 18 -12.39 13.44 -38.39
N TYR A 19 -11.71 13.54 -39.52
CA TYR A 19 -12.00 14.58 -40.50
C TYR A 19 -12.87 13.99 -41.60
N LYS A 20 -14.04 14.61 -41.81
CA LYS A 20 -14.96 14.32 -42.90
C LYS A 20 -14.49 15.10 -44.14
N GLU A 21 -14.33 14.38 -45.25
CA GLU A 21 -14.27 14.88 -46.63
C GLU A 21 -13.38 16.10 -46.91
N CYS A 22 -12.15 15.87 -47.38
CA CYS A 22 -11.57 16.68 -48.45
C CYS A 22 -10.25 16.07 -48.92
N THR A 23 -9.98 16.10 -50.23
CA THR A 23 -8.70 15.72 -50.84
C THR A 23 -7.49 16.56 -50.37
N ASN A 24 -7.71 17.51 -49.44
CA ASN A 24 -6.73 18.38 -48.78
C ASN A 24 -6.45 18.01 -47.30
N ALA A 25 -7.12 17.00 -46.73
CA ALA A 25 -7.06 16.69 -45.30
C ALA A 25 -5.64 16.34 -44.78
N ASN A 26 -4.78 15.79 -45.64
CA ASN A 26 -3.38 15.50 -45.29
C ASN A 26 -2.53 16.78 -45.13
N ILE A 27 -2.85 17.83 -45.87
CA ILE A 27 -2.17 19.14 -45.77
C ILE A 27 -2.61 19.81 -44.46
N GLU A 28 -3.92 19.80 -44.17
CA GLU A 28 -4.47 20.38 -42.94
C GLU A 28 -3.96 19.70 -41.66
N LEU A 29 -3.84 18.36 -41.65
CA LEU A 29 -3.27 17.64 -40.51
C LEU A 29 -1.78 17.98 -40.31
N ASN A 30 -1.03 18.12 -41.41
CA ASN A 30 0.38 18.49 -41.34
C ASN A 30 0.55 19.92 -40.79
N ASP A 31 -0.26 20.87 -41.27
CA ASP A 31 -0.25 22.26 -40.83
C ASP A 31 -0.70 22.38 -39.37
N PHE A 32 -1.72 21.63 -38.96
CA PHE A 32 -2.14 21.53 -37.56
C PHE A 32 -1.00 21.00 -36.67
N CYS A 33 -0.32 19.93 -37.09
CA CYS A 33 0.79 19.36 -36.33
C CYS A 33 1.97 20.34 -36.25
N ALA A 34 2.32 21.01 -37.34
CA ALA A 34 3.36 22.01 -37.40
C ALA A 34 3.08 23.18 -36.45
N THR A 35 1.85 23.71 -36.45
CA THR A 35 1.42 24.83 -35.60
C THR A 35 1.46 24.47 -34.11
N ASN A 36 1.10 23.23 -33.76
CA ASN A 36 0.96 22.78 -32.37
C ASN A 36 2.19 22.05 -31.81
N ASN A 37 3.33 22.07 -32.52
CA ASN A 37 4.53 21.32 -32.14
C ASN A 37 4.24 19.84 -31.90
N LEU A 38 3.45 19.22 -32.78
CA LEU A 38 3.14 17.79 -32.79
C LEU A 38 3.86 17.09 -33.93
N VAL A 39 4.04 15.79 -33.76
CA VAL A 39 4.69 14.90 -34.72
C VAL A 39 3.73 13.76 -35.05
N ILE A 40 3.54 13.51 -36.35
CA ILE A 40 2.78 12.36 -36.83
C ILE A 40 3.63 11.10 -36.64
N GLY A 41 3.27 10.23 -35.70
CA GLY A 41 4.07 9.06 -35.33
C GLY A 41 4.26 8.07 -36.49
N GLY A 42 3.27 7.92 -37.36
CA GLY A 42 3.35 7.04 -38.54
C GLY A 42 4.38 7.44 -39.58
N THR A 43 4.89 8.67 -39.56
CA THR A 43 5.95 9.14 -40.48
C THR A 43 7.36 8.91 -39.93
N LEU A 44 7.49 8.54 -38.65
CA LEU A 44 8.79 8.41 -37.98
C LEU A 44 9.50 7.09 -38.26
N PHE A 45 8.72 6.05 -38.52
CA PHE A 45 9.21 4.68 -38.60
C PHE A 45 8.98 4.11 -39.99
N LYS A 46 10.02 3.47 -40.54
CA LYS A 46 9.92 2.79 -41.83
C LYS A 46 9.24 1.43 -41.64
N HIS A 47 8.01 1.32 -42.13
CA HIS A 47 7.25 0.06 -42.14
C HIS A 47 6.79 -0.34 -43.54
N LYS A 48 6.53 -1.64 -43.71
CA LYS A 48 5.82 -2.20 -44.87
C LYS A 48 4.38 -1.65 -44.91
N ASN A 49 3.78 -1.56 -46.10
CA ASN A 49 2.42 -1.03 -46.27
C ASN A 49 1.37 -1.77 -45.44
N CYS A 50 1.53 -3.08 -45.26
CA CYS A 50 0.69 -3.88 -44.37
C CYS A 50 0.68 -3.42 -42.89
N HIS A 51 1.61 -2.57 -42.47
CA HIS A 51 1.64 -1.99 -41.13
C HIS A 51 1.31 -0.48 -41.12
N LYS A 52 0.87 0.07 -42.25
CA LYS A 52 0.51 1.49 -42.44
C LYS A 52 -0.95 1.70 -42.82
N VAL A 53 -1.55 0.75 -43.54
CA VAL A 53 -2.95 0.79 -43.97
C VAL A 53 -3.87 0.68 -42.76
N THR A 54 -4.63 1.73 -42.48
CA THR A 54 -5.53 1.80 -41.31
C THR A 54 -6.99 1.58 -41.68
N TRP A 55 -7.32 1.61 -42.98
CA TRP A 55 -8.65 1.40 -43.47
C TRP A 55 -8.63 0.64 -44.79
N VAL A 56 -9.59 -0.27 -44.97
CA VAL A 56 -9.81 -1.02 -46.21
C VAL A 56 -11.27 -0.89 -46.59
N SER A 57 -11.56 -0.67 -47.86
CA SER A 57 -12.95 -0.56 -48.31
C SER A 57 -13.74 -1.84 -48.00
N PRO A 58 -15.05 -1.75 -47.74
CA PRO A 58 -15.88 -2.94 -47.53
C PRO A 58 -15.84 -3.93 -48.70
N ALA A 59 -15.57 -3.43 -49.92
CA ALA A 59 -15.41 -4.23 -51.14
C ALA A 59 -13.97 -4.77 -51.34
N GLY A 60 -13.03 -4.46 -50.44
CA GLY A 60 -11.65 -4.93 -50.46
C GLY A 60 -10.75 -4.35 -51.57
N ASN A 61 -11.24 -3.36 -52.31
CA ASN A 61 -10.58 -2.83 -53.51
C ASN A 61 -9.76 -1.54 -53.28
N ALA A 62 -9.88 -0.92 -52.10
CA ALA A 62 -9.14 0.29 -51.76
C ALA A 62 -8.57 0.20 -50.35
N GLU A 63 -7.33 0.67 -50.19
CA GLU A 63 -6.61 0.72 -48.91
C GLU A 63 -6.17 2.16 -48.66
N ASN A 64 -6.36 2.68 -47.44
CA ASN A 64 -5.94 4.04 -47.10
C ASN A 64 -5.35 4.12 -45.69
N GLN A 65 -4.58 5.19 -45.44
CA GLN A 65 -4.10 5.58 -44.12
C GLN A 65 -4.88 6.83 -43.69
N ILE A 66 -5.82 6.66 -42.77
CA ILE A 66 -6.69 7.75 -42.28
C ILE A 66 -6.63 7.91 -40.77
N ASP A 67 -6.05 6.94 -40.06
CA ASP A 67 -5.87 6.97 -38.62
C ASP A 67 -4.41 7.28 -38.28
N HIS A 68 -4.20 8.35 -37.52
CA HIS A 68 -2.86 8.82 -37.15
C HIS A 68 -2.73 8.97 -35.64
N ILE A 69 -1.59 8.52 -35.10
CA ILE A 69 -1.18 8.87 -33.74
C ILE A 69 -0.24 10.06 -33.82
N THR A 70 -0.58 11.16 -33.17
CA THR A 70 0.29 12.33 -33.02
C THR A 70 0.85 12.40 -31.60
N ILE A 71 2.07 12.91 -31.45
CA ILE A 71 2.71 13.12 -30.16
C ILE A 71 3.39 14.48 -30.13
N SER A 72 3.40 15.17 -29.00
CA SER A 72 4.18 16.40 -28.85
C SER A 72 5.64 16.17 -29.21
N GLN A 73 6.22 17.12 -29.95
CA GLN A 73 7.63 17.15 -30.35
C GLN A 73 8.57 16.92 -29.16
N ARG A 74 8.21 17.43 -27.96
CA ARG A 74 8.96 17.22 -26.71
C ARG A 74 9.13 15.74 -26.36
N TRP A 75 8.15 14.91 -26.68
CA TRP A 75 8.11 13.48 -26.36
C TRP A 75 8.43 12.61 -27.59
N ARG A 76 8.88 13.20 -28.70
CA ARG A 76 9.22 12.48 -29.94
C ARG A 76 10.16 11.29 -29.70
N SER A 77 11.17 11.46 -28.86
CA SER A 77 12.14 10.40 -28.53
C SER A 77 11.58 9.31 -27.61
N SER A 78 10.47 9.57 -26.93
CA SER A 78 9.76 8.58 -26.12
C SER A 78 8.91 7.65 -26.98
N LEU A 79 8.38 8.11 -28.12
CA LEU A 79 7.68 7.25 -29.06
C LEU A 79 8.67 6.26 -29.70
N GLN A 80 8.45 4.97 -29.50
CA GLN A 80 9.34 3.88 -29.94
C GLN A 80 8.87 3.25 -31.25
N ASP A 81 7.56 3.22 -31.48
CA ASP A 81 6.98 2.59 -32.67
C ASP A 81 5.53 3.08 -32.89
N VAL A 82 5.07 3.14 -34.14
CA VAL A 82 3.66 3.34 -34.51
C VAL A 82 3.33 2.48 -35.72
N ARG A 83 2.45 1.49 -35.53
CA ARG A 83 2.12 0.52 -36.56
C ARG A 83 0.71 -0.03 -36.44
N VAL A 84 0.20 -0.51 -37.57
CA VAL A 84 -1.08 -1.21 -37.64
C VAL A 84 -0.95 -2.68 -37.21
N LYS A 85 -1.87 -3.14 -36.36
CA LYS A 85 -1.98 -4.53 -35.91
C LYS A 85 -3.07 -5.26 -36.70
N ARG A 86 -2.72 -5.74 -37.89
CA ARG A 86 -3.63 -6.48 -38.80
C ARG A 86 -4.19 -7.80 -38.24
N GLY A 87 -3.53 -8.41 -37.26
CA GLY A 87 -4.00 -9.66 -36.65
C GLY A 87 -5.02 -9.48 -35.52
N ALA A 88 -5.43 -8.24 -35.22
CA ALA A 88 -6.51 -7.97 -34.26
C ALA A 88 -7.81 -7.77 -35.03
N ASP A 89 -8.78 -8.67 -34.83
CA ASP A 89 -10.11 -8.54 -35.40
C ASP A 89 -10.95 -7.59 -34.54
N ALA A 90 -11.39 -6.49 -35.15
CA ALA A 90 -12.22 -5.47 -34.53
C ALA A 90 -13.62 -5.38 -35.16
N ALA A 91 -13.98 -6.31 -36.05
CA ALA A 91 -15.25 -6.30 -36.80
C ALA A 91 -15.56 -4.93 -37.46
N SER A 92 -14.53 -4.25 -37.96
CA SER A 92 -14.61 -2.96 -38.63
C SER A 92 -13.73 -2.96 -39.88
N ASP A 93 -14.09 -2.11 -40.83
CA ASP A 93 -13.29 -1.70 -42.00
C ASP A 93 -12.00 -0.94 -41.63
N HIS A 94 -11.84 -0.57 -40.35
CA HIS A 94 -10.61 0.00 -39.80
C HIS A 94 -9.73 -1.06 -39.12
N HIS A 95 -8.42 -0.93 -39.33
CA HIS A 95 -7.40 -1.67 -38.60
C HIS A 95 -6.87 -0.88 -37.40
N LEU A 96 -6.64 -1.58 -36.29
CA LEU A 96 -6.11 -0.97 -35.07
C LEU A 96 -4.69 -0.42 -35.25
N VAL A 97 -4.50 0.87 -35.00
CA VAL A 97 -3.18 1.53 -34.93
C VAL A 97 -2.67 1.50 -33.48
N ILE A 98 -1.42 1.09 -33.28
CA ILE A 98 -0.80 1.00 -31.97
C ILE A 98 0.47 1.84 -31.95
N GLY A 99 0.59 2.69 -30.93
CA GLY A 99 1.81 3.41 -30.59
C GLY A 99 2.49 2.79 -29.36
N SER A 100 3.80 2.56 -29.42
CA SER A 100 4.60 2.14 -28.27
C SER A 100 5.38 3.34 -27.73
N ILE A 101 5.23 3.67 -26.45
CA ILE A 101 5.89 4.83 -25.84
C ILE A 101 6.69 4.37 -24.62
N LYS A 102 7.94 4.87 -24.52
CA LYS A 102 8.82 4.66 -23.38
C LYS A 102 8.92 5.94 -22.56
N MET A 103 8.45 5.88 -21.32
CA MET A 103 8.51 7.00 -20.37
C MET A 103 9.27 6.62 -19.10
N LYS A 104 9.93 7.61 -18.50
CA LYS A 104 10.52 7.49 -17.16
C LYS A 104 9.65 8.31 -16.21
N LEU A 105 8.77 7.63 -15.47
CA LEU A 105 7.91 8.27 -14.48
C LEU A 105 8.54 8.17 -13.09
N LEU A 106 8.41 9.21 -12.28
CA LEU A 106 8.72 9.13 -10.86
C LEU A 106 7.64 8.30 -10.18
N ALA A 107 8.05 7.30 -9.40
CA ALA A 107 7.11 6.46 -8.66
C ALA A 107 6.38 7.31 -7.61
N GLN A 108 5.08 7.52 -7.80
CA GLN A 108 4.23 8.13 -6.78
C GLN A 108 4.02 7.11 -5.66
N LYS A 109 4.51 7.42 -4.45
CA LYS A 109 4.19 6.62 -3.27
C LYS A 109 2.69 6.72 -3.02
N LYS A 110 1.95 5.65 -3.28
CA LYS A 110 0.54 5.58 -2.86
C LYS A 110 0.52 5.77 -1.35
N SER A 111 -0.14 6.83 -0.89
CA SER A 111 -0.52 6.96 0.52
C SER A 111 -1.50 5.84 0.82
N VAL A 112 -1.00 4.68 1.24
CA VAL A 112 -1.86 3.62 1.76
C VAL A 112 -2.30 4.08 3.13
N VAL A 113 -3.45 4.76 3.18
CA VAL A 113 -4.13 5.02 4.45
C VAL A 113 -4.38 3.65 5.08
N LYS A 114 -3.63 3.31 6.13
CA LYS A 114 -3.81 2.06 6.85
C LYS A 114 -5.18 2.09 7.51
N ARG A 115 -6.18 1.46 6.90
CA ARG A 115 -7.52 1.30 7.49
C ARG A 115 -7.38 0.57 8.84
N ARG A 116 -7.82 1.21 9.92
CA ARG A 116 -7.92 0.56 11.23
C ARG A 116 -9.09 -0.42 11.18
N LYS A 117 -8.89 -1.66 11.60
CA LYS A 117 -9.93 -2.69 11.61
C LYS A 117 -10.64 -2.68 12.96
N PHE A 118 -11.96 -2.84 12.99
CA PHE A 118 -12.71 -3.06 14.23
C PHE A 118 -12.46 -4.46 14.80
N ASN A 119 -12.62 -4.62 16.11
CA ASN A 119 -12.49 -5.90 16.78
C ASN A 119 -13.79 -6.73 16.71
N VAL A 120 -14.15 -7.15 15.49
CA VAL A 120 -15.38 -7.94 15.21
C VAL A 120 -15.44 -9.26 16.00
N GLY A 121 -14.28 -9.77 16.46
CA GLY A 121 -14.22 -10.94 17.33
C GLY A 121 -14.98 -10.79 18.64
N LYS A 122 -15.16 -9.57 19.16
CA LYS A 122 -15.97 -9.30 20.36
C LYS A 122 -17.44 -9.66 20.20
N LEU A 123 -17.99 -9.67 18.98
CA LEU A 123 -19.38 -10.09 18.73
C LEU A 123 -19.64 -11.57 19.03
N LYS A 124 -18.59 -12.37 19.30
CA LYS A 124 -18.74 -13.73 19.81
C LYS A 124 -19.14 -13.76 21.29
N ILE A 125 -18.91 -12.69 22.04
CA ILE A 125 -19.29 -12.55 23.44
C ILE A 125 -20.76 -12.11 23.49
N PRO A 126 -21.68 -12.89 24.10
CA PRO A 126 -23.12 -12.60 24.07
C PRO A 126 -23.47 -11.19 24.57
N ASN A 127 -22.90 -10.77 25.71
CA ASN A 127 -23.15 -9.46 26.30
C ASN A 127 -22.77 -8.30 25.36
N ILE A 128 -21.59 -8.36 24.73
CA ILE A 128 -21.13 -7.30 23.80
C ILE A 128 -21.96 -7.30 22.51
N ARG A 129 -22.43 -8.47 22.07
CA ARG A 129 -23.32 -8.57 20.91
C ARG A 129 -24.65 -7.87 21.19
N GLU A 130 -25.23 -8.12 22.36
CA GLU A 130 -26.50 -7.52 22.79
C GLU A 130 -26.36 -6.01 22.93
N GLU A 131 -25.28 -5.54 23.58
CA GLU A 131 -24.94 -4.11 23.66
C GLU A 131 -24.81 -3.46 22.28
N PHE A 132 -24.12 -4.12 21.34
CA PHE A 132 -24.00 -3.66 19.95
C PHE A 132 -25.37 -3.57 19.26
N GLN A 133 -26.22 -4.59 19.41
CA GLN A 133 -27.55 -4.62 18.79
C GLN A 133 -28.45 -3.50 19.32
N ILE A 134 -28.48 -3.32 20.65
CA ILE A 134 -29.27 -2.27 21.30
C ILE A 134 -28.77 -0.88 20.88
N SER A 135 -27.46 -0.64 20.94
CA SER A 135 -26.88 0.65 20.56
C SER A 135 -27.13 0.99 19.08
N LEU A 136 -27.01 -0.01 18.20
CA LEU A 136 -27.29 0.16 16.77
C LEU A 136 -28.77 0.49 16.54
N GLN A 137 -29.67 -0.26 17.17
CA GLN A 137 -31.11 -0.06 17.02
C GLN A 137 -31.55 1.31 17.52
N ASN A 138 -31.07 1.73 18.70
CA ASN A 138 -31.39 3.04 19.26
C ASN A 138 -30.94 4.19 18.36
N ARG A 139 -29.74 4.11 17.76
CA ARG A 139 -29.24 5.15 16.85
C ARG A 139 -30.01 5.22 15.55
N PHE A 140 -30.39 4.08 14.98
CA PHE A 140 -31.22 4.06 13.77
C PHE A 140 -32.65 4.57 14.02
N SER A 141 -33.24 4.25 15.16
CA SER A 141 -34.54 4.82 15.55
C SER A 141 -34.46 6.35 15.64
N ALA A 142 -33.45 6.88 16.33
CA ALA A 142 -33.27 8.33 16.48
C ALA A 142 -33.08 9.07 15.15
N ILE A 143 -32.53 8.43 14.12
CA ILE A 143 -32.37 9.01 12.78
C ILE A 143 -33.64 8.90 11.95
N SER A 144 -34.43 7.85 12.16
CA SER A 144 -35.71 7.66 11.48
C SER A 144 -36.76 8.67 11.96
N ASP A 145 -36.66 9.13 13.21
CA ASP A 145 -37.55 10.14 13.80
C ASP A 145 -37.23 11.58 13.32
N LEU A 146 -36.08 11.79 12.67
CA LEU A 146 -35.71 13.06 12.05
C LEU A 146 -36.28 13.09 10.63
N ASP A 147 -37.48 13.64 10.46
CA ASP A 147 -38.09 13.92 9.15
C ASP A 147 -37.20 14.89 8.35
N ILE A 148 -36.34 14.35 7.48
CA ILE A 148 -35.50 15.14 6.58
C ILE A 148 -36.19 15.19 5.21
N GLU A 149 -36.85 16.32 4.92
CA GLU A 149 -37.63 16.58 3.70
C GLU A 149 -36.82 16.65 2.39
N GLU A 150 -35.51 16.39 2.38
CA GLU A 150 -34.70 16.28 1.15
C GLU A 150 -33.62 15.19 1.31
N ASN A 151 -34.01 13.93 1.09
CA ASN A 151 -33.08 12.80 1.15
C ASN A 151 -32.32 12.63 -0.19
N ASP A 152 -31.19 13.34 -0.34
CA ASP A 152 -30.15 12.92 -1.28
C ASP A 152 -29.66 11.52 -0.87
N ILE A 153 -29.69 10.56 -1.79
CA ILE A 153 -29.23 9.17 -1.60
C ILE A 153 -27.82 9.15 -0.98
N ASN A 154 -26.96 10.11 -1.34
CA ASN A 154 -25.62 10.20 -0.77
C ASN A 154 -25.63 10.57 0.72
N ASN A 155 -26.55 11.44 1.15
CA ASN A 155 -26.70 11.85 2.54
C ASN A 155 -27.21 10.70 3.40
N THR A 156 -28.25 9.98 2.92
CA THR A 156 -28.77 8.79 3.60
C THR A 156 -27.68 7.72 3.75
N TRP A 157 -26.86 7.52 2.72
CA TRP A 157 -25.73 6.60 2.77
C TRP A 157 -24.67 7.02 3.80
N GLU A 158 -24.25 8.28 3.81
CA GLU A 158 -23.25 8.77 4.78
C GLU A 158 -23.77 8.70 6.21
N GLN A 159 -25.04 9.02 6.46
CA GLN A 159 -25.66 8.85 7.78
C GLN A 159 -25.66 7.39 8.23
N THR A 160 -26.13 6.47 7.38
CA THR A 160 -26.14 5.02 7.65
C THR A 160 -24.74 4.50 7.98
N LYS A 161 -23.76 4.91 7.17
CA LYS A 161 -22.36 4.55 7.36
C LYS A 161 -21.81 5.07 8.68
N ASN A 162 -22.07 6.33 9.02
CA ASN A 162 -21.57 6.94 10.26
C ASN A 162 -22.16 6.27 11.49
N VAL A 163 -23.46 5.96 11.50
CA VAL A 163 -24.11 5.20 12.57
C VAL A 163 -23.39 3.89 12.83
N ILE A 164 -23.19 3.09 11.77
CA ILE A 164 -22.53 1.79 11.90
C ILE A 164 -21.10 1.95 12.41
N LEU A 165 -20.36 2.94 11.90
CA LEU A 165 -18.97 3.18 12.29
C LEU A 165 -18.86 3.62 13.76
N GLU A 166 -19.72 4.53 14.20
CA GLU A 166 -19.76 5.02 15.57
C GLU A 166 -20.16 3.91 16.56
N THR A 167 -21.21 3.14 16.25
CA THR A 167 -21.59 1.99 17.09
C THR A 167 -20.45 0.97 17.16
N CYS A 168 -19.76 0.70 16.05
CA CYS A 168 -18.61 -0.19 16.03
C CYS A 168 -17.44 0.36 16.86
N GLU A 169 -17.20 1.67 16.82
CA GLU A 169 -16.11 2.31 17.59
C GLU A 169 -16.38 2.23 19.10
N GLU A 170 -17.62 2.49 19.52
CA GLU A 170 -18.00 2.47 20.94
C GLU A 170 -17.99 1.08 21.55
N THR A 171 -18.64 0.11 20.90
CA THR A 171 -18.85 -1.23 21.49
C THR A 171 -17.70 -2.18 21.18
N LEU A 172 -17.24 -2.23 19.93
CA LEU A 172 -16.18 -3.15 19.49
C LEU A 172 -14.81 -2.52 19.70
N GLY A 173 -14.67 -1.24 19.38
CA GLY A 173 -13.39 -0.55 19.28
C GLY A 173 -12.49 -1.15 18.20
N TYR A 174 -11.29 -0.60 18.08
CA TYR A 174 -10.33 -1.05 17.08
C TYR A 174 -9.54 -2.28 17.52
N MET A 175 -9.20 -3.13 16.55
CA MET A 175 -8.32 -4.27 16.72
C MET A 175 -6.97 -3.78 17.26
N GLN A 176 -6.65 -4.19 18.48
CA GLN A 176 -5.37 -3.91 19.09
C GLN A 176 -4.33 -4.85 18.49
N TYR A 177 -3.16 -4.32 18.17
CA TYR A 177 -2.02 -5.17 17.84
C TYR A 177 -1.67 -6.01 19.08
N LYS A 178 -1.35 -7.29 18.87
CA LYS A 178 -0.86 -8.13 19.95
C LYS A 178 0.42 -7.48 20.49
N ARG A 179 0.31 -6.90 21.70
CA ARG A 179 1.43 -6.24 22.36
C ARG A 179 2.54 -7.27 22.57
N LYS A 180 3.79 -6.80 22.47
CA LYS A 180 4.95 -7.62 22.81
C LYS A 180 4.83 -7.99 24.29
N ASN A 181 4.88 -9.28 24.58
CA ASN A 181 4.73 -9.84 25.93
C ASN A 181 5.78 -9.34 26.94
N TRP A 182 6.92 -8.84 26.46
CA TRP A 182 7.98 -8.33 27.32
C TRP A 182 7.86 -6.84 27.67
N MET A 183 6.95 -6.09 27.04
CA MET A 183 6.84 -4.64 27.20
C MET A 183 5.64 -4.29 28.09
N SER A 184 5.89 -3.50 29.14
CA SER A 184 4.89 -3.11 30.13
C SER A 184 3.88 -2.11 29.59
N ASP A 185 2.70 -2.04 30.23
CA ASP A 185 1.66 -1.06 29.88
C ASP A 185 2.14 0.39 30.05
N ASN A 186 2.99 0.66 31.05
CA ASN A 186 3.60 1.97 31.24
C ASN A 186 4.47 2.38 30.03
N THR A 187 5.24 1.45 29.46
CA THR A 187 6.02 1.72 28.25
C THR A 187 5.12 1.98 27.05
N TRP A 188 3.98 1.28 26.94
CA TRP A 188 2.99 1.53 25.89
C TRP A 188 2.36 2.92 25.99
N VAL A 189 2.05 3.40 27.21
CA VAL A 189 1.58 4.78 27.42
C VAL A 189 2.60 5.78 26.88
N LYS A 190 3.90 5.57 27.17
CA LYS A 190 4.97 6.45 26.67
C LYS A 190 5.15 6.39 25.15
N VAL A 191 4.95 5.21 24.53
CA VAL A 191 4.94 5.08 23.06
C VAL A 191 3.83 5.91 22.44
N GLU A 192 2.65 5.93 23.06
CA GLU A 192 1.51 6.73 22.61
C GLU A 192 1.76 8.24 22.81
N GLU A 193 2.37 8.65 23.92
CA GLU A 193 2.81 10.05 24.11
C GLU A 193 3.82 10.49 23.04
N ARG A 194 4.81 9.64 22.73
CA ARG A 194 5.77 9.88 21.64
C ARG A 194 5.07 10.00 20.29
N ARG A 195 4.04 9.19 20.03
CA ARG A 195 3.22 9.26 18.81
C ARG A 195 2.51 10.61 18.71
N LYS A 196 1.85 11.06 19.78
CA LYS A 196 1.21 12.40 19.84
C LYS A 196 2.22 13.52 19.65
N ALA A 197 3.43 13.42 20.23
CA ALA A 197 4.50 14.39 20.00
C ALA A 197 4.95 14.42 18.53
N LYS A 198 5.02 13.27 17.85
CA LYS A 198 5.35 13.19 16.43
C LYS A 198 4.30 13.86 15.55
N GLU A 199 3.03 13.72 15.89
CA GLU A 199 1.92 14.39 15.22
C GLU A 199 2.05 15.93 15.31
N LYS A 200 2.40 16.46 16.48
CA LYS A 200 2.69 17.89 16.66
C LYS A 200 3.85 18.38 15.77
N VAL A 201 4.90 17.57 15.59
CA VAL A 201 6.01 17.89 14.66
C VAL A 201 5.54 17.98 13.22
N LEU A 202 4.65 17.08 12.80
CA LEU A 202 4.12 17.06 11.43
C LEU A 202 3.21 18.27 11.14
N ASN A 203 2.46 18.72 12.14
CA ASN A 203 1.53 19.84 12.02
C ASN A 203 2.18 21.21 12.27
N ALA A 204 3.44 21.26 12.72
CA ALA A 204 4.13 22.52 13.02
C ALA A 204 4.49 23.30 11.74
N THR A 205 4.10 24.57 11.66
CA THR A 205 4.29 25.41 10.48
C THR A 205 5.46 26.38 10.63
N THR A 206 5.62 27.01 11.79
CA THR A 206 6.69 28.00 12.03
C THR A 206 8.03 27.36 12.44
N ARG A 207 9.15 28.08 12.23
CA ARG A 207 10.48 27.59 12.63
C ARG A 207 10.61 27.34 14.14
N GLN A 208 10.05 28.23 14.97
CA GLN A 208 10.09 28.10 16.42
C GLN A 208 9.27 26.90 16.91
N GLN A 209 8.05 26.73 16.40
CA GLN A 209 7.20 25.57 16.72
C GLN A 209 7.85 24.26 16.29
N LYS A 210 8.48 24.21 15.11
CA LYS A 210 9.23 23.02 14.66
C LYS A 210 10.36 22.67 15.62
N ARG A 211 11.11 23.65 16.13
CA ARG A 211 12.18 23.41 17.11
C ARG A 211 11.63 22.84 18.42
N GLN A 212 10.63 23.49 19.01
CA GLN A 212 10.03 23.07 20.28
C GLN A 212 9.38 21.68 20.20
N THR A 213 8.61 21.42 19.13
CA THR A 213 7.97 20.11 18.93
C THR A 213 8.99 19.00 18.67
N GLN A 214 10.09 19.31 17.96
CA GLN A 214 11.17 18.37 17.73
C GLN A 214 11.93 18.03 19.01
N ASP A 215 12.16 19.01 19.89
CA ASP A 215 12.80 18.81 21.19
C ASP A 215 11.93 17.93 22.10
N LEU A 216 10.62 18.21 22.17
CA LEU A 216 9.65 17.37 22.88
C LEU A 216 9.61 15.93 22.34
N TYR A 217 9.58 15.75 21.02
CA TYR A 217 9.64 14.42 20.42
C TYR A 217 10.93 13.68 20.79
N ARG A 218 12.07 14.38 20.81
CA ARG A 218 13.37 13.80 21.18
C ARG A 218 13.39 13.35 22.64
N GLU A 219 12.81 14.14 23.55
CA GLU A 219 12.67 13.78 24.96
C GLU A 219 11.82 12.51 25.13
N LYS A 220 10.63 12.49 24.52
CA LYS A 220 9.73 11.32 24.55
C LYS A 220 10.34 10.08 23.91
N ASP A 221 11.12 10.23 22.84
CA ASP A 221 11.83 9.10 22.23
C ASP A 221 12.92 8.53 23.15
N LYS A 222 13.64 9.39 23.89
CA LYS A 222 14.61 8.93 24.91
C LYS A 222 13.92 8.16 26.03
N GLU A 223 12.78 8.65 26.52
CA GLU A 223 11.99 7.97 27.55
C GLU A 223 11.52 6.59 27.08
N VAL A 224 10.95 6.50 25.88
CA VAL A 224 10.53 5.22 25.29
C VAL A 224 11.71 4.26 25.19
N LYS A 225 12.86 4.70 24.65
CA LYS A 225 14.06 3.87 24.53
C LYS A 225 14.56 3.38 25.89
N LYS A 226 14.56 4.24 26.91
CA LYS A 226 14.97 3.87 28.28
C LYS A 226 14.05 2.80 28.86
N ASN A 227 12.73 2.98 28.79
CA ASN A 227 11.79 2.02 29.36
C ASN A 227 11.74 0.71 28.57
N CYS A 228 11.81 0.74 27.24
CA CYS A 228 11.94 -0.47 26.43
C CYS A 228 13.17 -1.31 26.83
N LYS A 229 14.32 -0.66 27.08
CA LYS A 229 15.51 -1.37 27.55
C LYS A 229 15.30 -1.96 28.95
N GLN A 230 14.67 -1.22 29.85
CA GLN A 230 14.40 -1.71 31.22
C GLN A 230 13.42 -2.88 31.23
N ASP A 231 12.28 -2.75 30.55
CA ASP A 231 11.28 -3.80 30.43
C ASP A 231 11.87 -5.06 29.82
N LYS A 232 12.72 -4.91 28.79
CA LYS A 232 13.38 -6.06 28.17
C LYS A 232 14.32 -6.76 29.14
N ARG A 233 15.08 -6.03 29.97
CA ARG A 233 15.94 -6.61 31.00
C ARG A 233 15.10 -7.34 32.05
N ASN A 234 14.07 -6.69 32.59
CA ASN A 234 13.18 -7.27 33.59
C ASN A 234 12.52 -8.56 33.09
N TYR A 235 12.09 -8.58 31.83
CA TYR A 235 11.51 -9.77 31.22
C TYR A 235 12.51 -10.91 31.09
N VAL A 236 13.75 -10.63 30.67
CA VAL A 236 14.80 -11.66 30.58
C VAL A 236 15.18 -12.19 31.96
N GLU A 237 15.27 -11.30 32.95
CA GLU A 237 15.55 -11.65 34.35
C GLU A 237 14.45 -12.55 34.92
N GLN A 238 13.18 -12.20 34.69
CA GLN A 238 12.04 -13.02 35.11
C GLN A 238 12.08 -14.42 34.47
N LEU A 239 12.37 -14.52 33.17
CA LEU A 239 12.53 -15.81 32.51
C LEU A 239 13.71 -16.62 33.09
N ALA A 240 14.81 -15.97 33.47
CA ALA A 240 15.93 -16.65 34.10
C ALA A 240 15.52 -17.23 35.47
N GLN A 241 14.83 -16.45 36.30
CA GLN A 241 14.30 -16.89 37.59
C GLN A 241 13.30 -18.05 37.45
N GLU A 242 12.40 -17.97 36.47
CA GLU A 242 11.46 -19.06 36.16
C GLU A 242 12.19 -20.36 35.78
N ALA A 243 13.29 -20.25 35.02
CA ALA A 243 14.12 -21.38 34.65
C ALA A 243 14.84 -21.99 35.88
N GLU A 244 15.39 -21.16 36.78
CA GLU A 244 16.02 -21.62 38.02
C GLU A 244 15.03 -22.36 38.94
N ILE A 245 13.83 -21.82 39.10
CA ILE A 245 12.75 -22.46 39.88
C ILE A 245 12.33 -23.79 39.23
N ALA A 246 12.16 -23.84 37.90
CA ALA A 246 11.79 -25.06 37.19
C ALA A 246 12.87 -26.14 37.33
N CYS A 247 14.15 -25.75 37.24
CA CYS A 247 15.29 -26.64 37.48
C CYS A 247 15.25 -27.21 38.90
N SER A 248 15.04 -26.35 39.90
CA SER A 248 15.01 -26.73 41.32
C SER A 248 13.85 -27.69 41.65
N LYS A 249 12.73 -27.58 40.92
CA LYS A 249 11.55 -28.44 41.06
C LYS A 249 11.63 -29.74 40.22
N GLY A 250 12.64 -29.88 39.36
CA GLY A 250 12.73 -30.98 38.40
C GLY A 250 11.70 -30.91 37.25
N ASP A 251 11.09 -29.75 37.00
CA ASP A 251 10.17 -29.56 35.87
C ASP A 251 10.95 -29.29 34.58
N ILE A 252 11.38 -30.38 33.96
CA ILE A 252 12.18 -30.39 32.73
C ILE A 252 11.43 -29.71 31.57
N LYS A 253 10.09 -29.83 31.52
CA LYS A 253 9.28 -29.28 30.43
C LYS A 253 9.25 -27.75 30.49
N SER A 254 8.99 -27.20 31.67
CA SER A 254 9.01 -25.75 31.87
C SER A 254 10.41 -25.19 31.65
N LEU A 255 11.45 -25.84 32.19
CA LEU A 255 12.84 -25.44 31.97
C LEU A 255 13.17 -25.37 30.47
N TYR A 256 12.89 -26.42 29.70
CA TYR A 256 13.13 -26.45 28.26
C TYR A 256 12.39 -25.32 27.52
N ASN A 257 11.12 -25.09 27.85
CA ASN A 257 10.33 -24.04 27.21
C ASN A 257 10.90 -22.64 27.49
N THR A 258 11.30 -22.36 28.73
CA THR A 258 11.87 -21.08 29.14
C THR A 258 13.25 -20.86 28.51
N THR A 259 14.12 -21.87 28.50
CA THR A 259 15.42 -21.82 27.81
C THR A 259 15.26 -21.62 26.30
N LYS A 260 14.26 -22.27 25.69
CA LYS A 260 13.93 -22.07 24.27
C LYS A 260 13.50 -20.63 23.99
N GLN A 261 12.68 -20.04 24.86
CA GLN A 261 12.29 -18.63 24.76
C GLN A 261 13.48 -17.68 24.89
N LEU A 262 14.39 -17.93 25.85
CA LEU A 262 15.60 -17.14 26.07
C LEU A 262 16.59 -17.22 24.90
N SER A 263 16.81 -18.43 24.35
CA SER A 263 17.77 -18.66 23.27
C SER A 263 17.38 -18.04 21.93
N GLY A 264 16.12 -17.61 21.76
CA GLY A 264 15.63 -17.04 20.51
C GLY A 264 15.68 -17.99 19.31
N ARG A 265 16.05 -19.27 19.50
CA ARG A 265 16.10 -20.27 18.44
C ARG A 265 14.68 -20.56 17.98
N ARG A 266 14.31 -19.97 16.84
CA ARG A 266 13.21 -20.51 16.02
C ARG A 266 13.63 -21.92 15.63
N SER A 267 12.94 -22.91 16.18
CA SER A 267 13.04 -24.27 15.65
C SER A 267 12.59 -24.21 14.20
N ASN A 268 13.53 -24.23 13.26
CA ASN A 268 13.21 -24.65 11.91
C ASN A 268 12.81 -26.12 12.04
N SER A 269 11.51 -26.37 12.10
CA SER A 269 10.95 -27.71 11.94
C SER A 269 11.16 -28.13 10.49
N ASN A 270 12.37 -28.60 10.18
CA ASN A 270 12.76 -29.37 9.00
C ASN A 270 14.17 -29.93 9.25
N ALA A 271 14.32 -30.72 10.32
CA ALA A 271 15.46 -31.62 10.46
C ALA A 271 14.90 -32.94 10.99
N THR A 272 14.60 -33.83 10.05
CA THR A 272 14.38 -35.25 10.29
C THR A 272 15.56 -35.81 11.07
N GLY A 273 15.26 -36.51 12.16
CA GLY A 273 16.27 -37.01 13.08
C GLY A 273 17.17 -38.06 12.44
N HIS A 274 18.42 -38.11 12.88
CA HIS A 274 19.09 -39.35 13.22
C HIS A 274 20.19 -39.09 14.27
N ASP A 275 20.17 -40.00 15.23
CA ASP A 275 21.19 -40.50 16.13
C ASP A 275 21.76 -39.74 17.34
N LYS A 276 21.88 -40.59 18.36
CA LYS A 276 22.33 -40.38 19.73
C LYS A 276 23.81 -40.01 19.78
N GLN A 277 24.15 -38.95 20.50
CA GLN A 277 25.19 -38.98 21.53
C GLN A 277 25.20 -37.67 22.32
N THR A 278 25.17 -37.81 23.64
CA THR A 278 25.49 -36.78 24.64
C THR A 278 26.88 -36.20 24.39
N VAL A 279 26.96 -34.89 24.15
CA VAL A 279 28.19 -34.12 24.37
C VAL A 279 27.82 -32.80 25.03
N THR A 280 28.16 -32.70 26.30
CA THR A 280 28.37 -31.46 27.04
C THR A 280 29.47 -30.65 26.35
N SER A 281 29.15 -29.48 25.82
CA SER A 281 30.18 -28.50 25.43
C SER A 281 29.69 -27.09 25.73
N SER A 282 30.20 -26.56 26.83
CA SER A 282 30.27 -25.14 27.14
C SER A 282 31.06 -24.46 26.02
N LYS A 283 30.39 -23.68 25.16
CA LYS A 283 31.03 -22.74 24.24
C LYS A 283 30.22 -21.45 24.14
N ASP A 284 30.83 -20.41 24.70
CA ASP A 284 30.85 -19.01 24.29
C ASP A 284 29.52 -18.35 23.89
N VAL A 285 29.06 -17.49 24.78
CA VAL A 285 28.07 -16.44 24.54
C VAL A 285 28.61 -15.50 23.46
N ASN A 286 28.28 -15.80 22.21
CA ASN A 286 28.54 -14.88 21.11
C ASN A 286 27.54 -13.71 21.21
N THR A 287 28.02 -12.58 21.68
CA THR A 287 27.29 -11.30 21.72
C THR A 287 27.08 -10.80 20.29
N GLN A 288 26.10 -11.34 19.58
CA GLN A 288 25.60 -10.69 18.38
C GLN A 288 24.79 -9.46 18.81
N GLN A 289 25.31 -8.27 18.46
CA GLN A 289 24.54 -7.04 18.46
C GLN A 289 23.32 -7.21 17.56
N VAL A 290 22.18 -7.53 18.17
CA VAL A 290 20.90 -7.51 17.48
C VAL A 290 20.52 -6.03 17.32
N SER A 291 20.63 -5.58 16.08
CA SER A 291 20.19 -4.27 15.62
C SER A 291 18.77 -4.01 16.12
N VAL A 292 18.57 -2.89 16.79
CA VAL A 292 17.23 -2.41 17.13
C VAL A 292 16.56 -2.04 15.82
N ASP A 293 15.58 -2.84 15.42
CA ASP A 293 14.74 -2.57 14.26
C ASP A 293 14.04 -1.21 14.47
N ASP A 294 14.38 -0.21 13.64
CA ASP A 294 13.95 1.19 13.73
C ASP A 294 12.47 1.41 13.36
N SER A 295 11.66 0.35 13.28
CA SER A 295 10.26 0.40 12.89
C SER A 295 9.30 0.41 14.10
N LEU A 296 9.50 1.35 15.03
CA LEU A 296 8.52 1.73 16.06
C LEU A 296 8.19 3.22 15.98
#